data_AF-A0A9E3K6M1-F1
#
_entry.id   AF-A0A9E3K6M1-F1
#
_cell.length_a   1.000
_cell.length_b   1.000
_cell.length_c   1.000
_cell.angle_alpha   90.00
_cell.angle_beta   90.00
_cell.angle_gamma   90.00
#
_symmetry.space_group_name_H-M   'P 1'
#
loop_
_entity.id
_entity.type
_entity.pdbx_description
1 polymer ?
#
loop_
_entity_poly.entity_id
_entity_poly.type
_entity_poly.pdbx_seq_one_letter_code
_entity_poly.pdbx_strand_id
1 'polypeptide(L)'
;MDEASRAPDGERVEDPIETPDQPTAPASQAPTGWAPPANSRRATIIIAAIVLLGIATIFYAWGFPPFSSAIQSTDNAYVRGRTTLISPQVSGYVVAVPVQDFQQVRAGQVLARIDDRIYRQRVDQAQANLNSQLA
;
A
#
# COMPACT_ATOMS: atom_id res chain seq x y z
N MET A 1 -37.82 109.54 51.18
CA MET A 1 -38.65 109.54 49.97
C MET A 1 -37.83 108.87 48.89
N ASP A 2 -37.70 107.55 48.92
CA ASP A 2 -38.69 106.53 48.55
C ASP A 2 -38.59 106.16 47.08
N GLU A 3 -38.94 104.91 46.82
CA GLU A 3 -38.95 104.17 45.55
C GLU A 3 -37.55 103.81 44.99
N ALA A 4 -37.02 102.61 45.18
CA ALA A 4 -37.56 101.31 44.75
C ALA A 4 -37.95 101.32 43.26
N SER A 5 -37.25 100.51 42.44
CA SER A 5 -37.83 99.71 41.36
C SER A 5 -36.75 99.27 40.36
N ARG A 6 -36.56 97.95 40.30
CA ARG A 6 -36.29 97.17 39.08
C ARG A 6 -34.86 97.18 38.51
N ALA A 7 -34.13 96.11 38.83
CA ALA A 7 -33.13 95.50 37.94
C ALA A 7 -33.84 94.65 36.85
N PRO A 8 -33.15 93.98 35.90
CA PRO A 8 -31.80 94.16 35.34
C PRO A 8 -31.82 94.14 33.77
N ASP A 9 -30.65 94.02 33.11
CA ASP A 9 -30.39 93.23 31.87
C ASP A 9 -29.46 93.98 30.89
N GLY A 10 -28.15 93.89 31.07
CA GLY A 10 -27.36 93.04 30.17
C GLY A 10 -25.88 93.43 30.09
N GLU A 11 -25.23 93.67 31.23
CA GLU A 11 -23.77 93.68 31.32
C GLU A 11 -23.26 92.25 31.07
N ARG A 12 -22.59 92.05 29.92
CA ARG A 12 -21.83 90.83 29.64
C ARG A 12 -20.56 90.89 30.51
N VAL A 13 -20.68 90.38 31.73
CA VAL A 13 -19.58 90.12 32.66
C VAL A 13 -18.77 88.93 32.12
N GLU A 14 -17.47 89.15 31.96
CA GLU A 14 -16.47 88.11 31.74
C GLU A 14 -16.29 87.23 32.99
N ASP A 15 -15.83 86.00 32.73
CA ASP A 15 -15.33 85.00 33.67
C ASP A 15 -16.36 84.30 34.58
N PRO A 16 -16.00 83.19 35.26
CA PRO A 16 -15.13 82.05 34.90
C PRO A 16 -15.71 80.71 35.44
N ILE A 17 -15.73 79.58 34.70
CA ILE A 17 -16.05 78.27 35.33
C ILE A 17 -15.28 77.11 34.69
N GLU A 18 -14.17 76.72 35.32
CA GLU A 18 -13.77 75.32 35.44
C GLU A 18 -14.65 74.64 36.50
N THR A 19 -15.19 73.44 36.20
CA THR A 19 -15.48 72.26 37.08
C THR A 19 -16.61 71.39 36.46
N PRO A 20 -16.53 70.04 36.49
CA PRO A 20 -16.99 69.15 35.41
C PRO A 20 -18.34 68.45 35.67
N ASP A 21 -19.01 67.96 34.61
CA ASP A 21 -19.48 66.55 34.45
C ASP A 21 -20.46 66.35 33.26
N GLN A 22 -20.05 65.49 32.32
CA GLN A 22 -20.78 64.43 31.58
C GLN A 22 -22.10 64.72 30.81
N PRO A 23 -22.57 63.84 29.89
CA PRO A 23 -21.91 62.89 28.99
C PRO A 23 -22.34 63.09 27.50
N THR A 24 -21.49 62.76 26.53
CA THR A 24 -21.95 62.49 25.16
C THR A 24 -21.51 61.08 24.77
N ALA A 25 -22.50 60.19 24.66
CA ALA A 25 -22.33 58.80 24.26
C ALA A 25 -21.76 58.68 22.82
N PRO A 26 -21.13 57.54 22.49
CA PRO A 26 -20.03 57.46 21.54
C PRO A 26 -20.52 57.27 20.09
N ALA A 27 -19.91 57.99 19.14
CA ALA A 27 -19.90 57.53 17.76
C ALA A 27 -18.87 56.39 17.65
N SER A 28 -19.42 55.18 17.69
CA SER A 28 -18.78 53.87 17.54
C SER A 28 -17.54 53.86 16.65
N GLN A 29 -16.42 53.41 17.21
CA GLN A 29 -15.26 52.96 16.45
C GLN A 29 -15.72 51.77 15.60
N ALA A 30 -15.58 51.85 14.27
CA ALA A 30 -15.56 50.64 13.48
C ALA A 30 -14.33 49.83 13.97
N PRO A 31 -14.49 48.55 14.34
CA PRO A 31 -13.34 47.75 14.70
C PRO A 31 -12.39 47.72 13.50
N THR A 32 -11.12 48.05 13.72
CA THR A 32 -10.05 47.72 12.76
C THR A 32 -9.85 46.22 12.81
N GLY A 33 -10.86 45.49 12.32
CA GLY A 33 -10.87 44.05 12.19
C GLY A 33 -9.96 43.67 11.01
N TRP A 34 -9.18 42.63 11.24
CA TRP A 34 -8.36 41.96 10.25
C TRP A 34 -9.05 41.91 8.87
N ALA A 35 -8.49 42.60 7.88
CA ALA A 35 -8.86 42.47 6.49
C ALA A 35 -7.90 41.46 5.84
N PRO A 36 -8.36 40.24 5.48
CA PRO A 36 -7.47 39.29 4.81
C PRO A 36 -7.04 39.87 3.45
N PRO A 37 -5.76 39.76 3.07
CA PRO A 37 -5.28 40.26 1.78
C PRO A 37 -6.06 39.59 0.65
N ALA A 38 -6.41 40.38 -0.38
CA ALA A 38 -7.15 39.91 -1.54
C ALA A 38 -6.53 38.61 -2.08
N ASN A 39 -7.39 37.60 -2.28
CA ASN A 39 -7.08 36.26 -2.77
C ASN A 39 -6.20 36.26 -4.03
N SER A 40 -4.89 36.33 -3.83
CA SER A 40 -3.93 36.18 -4.91
C SER A 40 -4.07 34.77 -5.45
N ARG A 41 -4.60 34.64 -6.68
CA ARG A 41 -4.74 33.35 -7.38
C ARG A 41 -3.43 32.56 -7.33
N ARG A 42 -2.28 33.24 -7.36
CA ARG A 42 -0.96 32.63 -7.20
C ARG A 42 -0.77 32.00 -5.83
N ALA A 43 -1.11 32.71 -4.74
CA ALA A 43 -1.05 32.16 -3.39
C ALA A 43 -2.00 30.97 -3.22
N THR A 44 -3.21 31.05 -3.77
CA THR A 44 -4.16 29.92 -3.76
C THR A 44 -3.63 28.72 -4.54
N ILE A 45 -3.03 28.92 -5.72
CA ILE A 45 -2.42 27.84 -6.51
C ILE A 45 -1.25 27.21 -5.77
N ILE A 46 -0.39 28.01 -5.13
CA ILE A 46 0.75 27.51 -4.36
C ILE A 46 0.27 26.69 -3.17
N ILE A 47 -0.70 27.19 -2.40
CA ILE A 47 -1.28 26.46 -1.26
C ILE A 47 -1.95 25.17 -1.74
N ALA A 48 -2.72 25.22 -2.83
CA ALA A 48 -3.36 24.04 -3.40
C ALA A 48 -2.33 22.99 -3.85
N ALA A 49 -1.22 23.41 -4.48
CA ALA A 49 -0.15 22.52 -4.89
C ALA A 49 0.55 21.86 -3.68
N ILE A 50 0.80 22.62 -2.61
CA ILE A 50 1.38 22.09 -1.36
C ILE A 50 0.45 21.05 -0.74
N VAL A 51 -0.87 21.31 -0.68
CA VAL A 51 -1.85 20.35 -0.17
C VAL A 51 -1.88 19.09 -1.02
N LEU A 52 -1.91 19.22 -2.36
CA LEU A 52 -1.89 18.09 -3.28
C LEU A 52 -0.64 17.24 -3.14
N LEU A 53 0.53 17.88 -2.98
CA LEU A 53 1.80 17.20 -2.74
C LEU A 53 1.81 16.48 -1.39
N GLY A 54 1.25 17.11 -0.36
CA GLY A 54 1.07 16.49 0.96
C GLY A 54 0.21 15.22 0.87
N ILE A 55 -0.95 15.30 0.21
CA ILE A 55 -1.85 14.15 0.00
C ILE A 55 -1.16 13.04 -0.80
N ALA A 56 -0.47 13.39 -1.90
CA ALA A 56 0.26 12.42 -2.72
C ALA A 56 1.37 11.71 -1.93
N THR A 57 2.07 12.43 -1.05
CA THR A 57 3.12 11.86 -0.19
C THR A 57 2.53 10.86 0.81
N ILE A 58 1.38 11.17 1.40
CA ILE A 58 0.67 10.27 2.31
C ILE A 58 0.21 9.01 1.57
N PHE A 59 -0.38 9.15 0.38
CA PHE A 59 -0.80 8.00 -0.43
C PHE A 59 0.37 7.13 -0.90
N TYR A 60 1.50 7.74 -1.25
CA TYR A 60 2.73 7.03 -1.57
C TYR A 60 3.24 6.24 -0.35
N ALA A 61 3.34 6.88 0.82
CA ALA A 61 3.81 6.24 2.05
C ALA A 61 2.89 5.11 2.54
N TRP A 62 1.58 5.22 2.30
CA TRP A 62 0.59 4.18 2.63
C TRP A 62 0.41 3.12 1.54
N GLY A 63 1.14 3.21 0.41
CA GLY A 63 1.07 2.21 -0.65
C GLY A 63 -0.31 2.10 -1.29
N PHE A 64 -1.09 3.18 -1.35
CA PHE A 64 -2.36 3.18 -2.09
C PHE A 64 -2.10 3.08 -3.60
N PRO A 65 -2.95 2.38 -4.38
CA PRO A 65 -2.88 2.42 -5.83
C PRO A 65 -2.95 3.88 -6.30
N PRO A 66 -2.06 4.38 -7.18
CA PRO A 66 -1.15 3.68 -8.10
C PRO A 66 0.30 3.47 -7.59
N PHE A 67 0.59 3.76 -6.32
CA PHE A 67 1.96 3.78 -5.79
C PHE A 67 2.43 2.45 -5.15
N SER A 68 1.62 1.39 -5.20
CA SER A 68 2.01 0.06 -4.73
C SER A 68 2.71 -0.77 -5.81
N SER A 69 3.72 -1.54 -5.40
CA SER A 69 4.38 -2.51 -6.28
C SER A 69 3.53 -3.78 -6.44
N ALA A 70 3.37 -4.25 -7.66
CA ALA A 70 2.71 -5.54 -7.94
C ALA A 70 3.57 -6.77 -7.58
N ILE A 71 4.84 -6.57 -7.20
CA ILE A 71 5.78 -7.64 -6.88
C ILE A 71 5.57 -8.04 -5.42
N GLN A 72 5.13 -9.28 -5.21
CA GLN A 72 5.01 -9.88 -3.89
C GLN A 72 6.28 -10.70 -3.61
N SER A 73 6.98 -10.37 -2.52
CA SER A 73 8.15 -11.12 -2.05
C SER A 73 7.78 -11.80 -0.74
N THR A 74 8.06 -13.10 -0.65
CA THR A 74 7.87 -13.86 0.59
C THR A 74 8.96 -14.92 0.69
N ASP A 75 9.51 -15.07 1.89
CA ASP A 75 10.46 -16.14 2.20
C ASP A 75 9.73 -17.49 2.42
N ASN A 76 8.40 -17.44 2.56
CA ASN A 76 7.58 -18.61 2.85
C ASN A 76 6.85 -19.09 1.60
N ALA A 77 7.60 -19.74 0.70
CA ALA A 77 7.07 -20.33 -0.52
C ALA A 77 7.37 -21.84 -0.58
N TYR A 78 6.34 -22.65 -0.86
CA TYR A 78 6.46 -24.10 -1.01
C TYR A 78 5.97 -24.56 -2.38
N VAL A 79 6.71 -25.49 -2.99
CA VAL A 79 6.31 -26.16 -4.23
C VAL A 79 5.61 -27.47 -3.89
N ARG A 80 4.43 -27.72 -4.47
CA ARG A 80 3.74 -29.01 -4.37
C ARG A 80 4.09 -29.89 -5.57
N GLY A 81 4.61 -31.07 -5.31
CA GLY A 81 4.87 -32.11 -6.32
C GLY A 81 3.94 -33.31 -6.15
N ARG A 82 3.76 -34.09 -7.22
CA ARG A 82 3.17 -35.43 -7.12
C ARG A 82 4.32 -36.44 -7.11
N THR A 83 4.35 -37.29 -6.10
CA THR A 83 5.33 -38.37 -5.99
C THR A 83 4.62 -39.69 -6.20
N THR A 84 5.21 -40.57 -7.00
CA THR A 84 4.71 -41.92 -7.24
C THR A 84 5.85 -42.89 -7.07
N LEU A 85 5.59 -43.99 -6.36
CA LEU A 85 6.58 -45.05 -6.18
C LEU A 85 6.60 -45.93 -7.42
N ILE A 86 7.80 -46.20 -7.94
CA ILE A 86 8.02 -47.09 -9.09
C ILE A 86 8.71 -48.34 -8.57
N SER A 87 8.14 -49.51 -8.86
CA SER A 87 8.71 -50.81 -8.52
C SER A 87 8.77 -51.72 -9.75
N PRO A 88 9.80 -52.60 -9.84
CA PRO A 88 9.83 -53.62 -10.86
C PRO A 88 8.78 -54.70 -10.57
N GLN A 89 8.19 -55.26 -11.62
CA GLN A 89 7.26 -56.40 -11.50
C GLN A 89 7.96 -57.74 -11.26
N VAL A 90 9.29 -57.77 -11.43
CA VAL A 90 10.11 -58.97 -11.33
C VAL A 90 11.20 -58.77 -10.30
N SER A 91 11.59 -59.84 -9.62
CA SER A 91 12.70 -59.84 -8.68
C SER A 91 14.03 -60.07 -9.41
N GLY A 92 15.11 -59.46 -8.92
CA GLY A 92 16.43 -59.71 -9.49
C GLY A 92 17.46 -58.69 -9.04
N TYR A 93 18.70 -58.92 -9.46
CA TYR A 93 19.82 -58.03 -9.16
C TYR A 93 19.83 -56.84 -10.12
N VAL A 94 20.04 -55.64 -9.60
CA VAL A 94 20.21 -54.43 -10.40
C VAL A 94 21.64 -54.41 -10.95
N VAL A 95 21.78 -54.32 -12.28
CA VAL A 95 23.08 -54.31 -12.97
C VAL A 95 23.50 -52.91 -13.44
N ALA A 96 22.54 -51.98 -13.57
CA ALA A 96 22.83 -50.60 -13.95
C ALA A 96 21.72 -49.64 -13.54
N VAL A 97 22.10 -48.40 -13.21
CA VAL A 97 21.19 -47.26 -12.96
C VAL A 97 21.66 -46.10 -13.84
N PRO A 98 21.17 -45.97 -15.08
CA PRO A 98 21.67 -44.99 -16.06
C PRO A 98 21.12 -43.58 -15.86
N VAL A 99 20.65 -43.24 -14.66
CA VAL A 99 20.07 -41.94 -14.30
C VAL A 99 20.74 -41.36 -13.07
N GLN A 100 20.71 -40.04 -12.94
CA GLN A 100 21.23 -39.30 -11.80
C GLN A 100 20.09 -38.73 -10.96
N ASP A 101 20.40 -38.37 -9.73
CA ASP A 101 19.45 -37.71 -8.83
C ASP A 101 18.95 -36.39 -9.44
N PHE A 102 17.65 -36.14 -9.26
CA PHE A 102 16.93 -34.97 -9.81
C PHE A 102 16.97 -34.83 -11.35
N GLN A 103 17.44 -35.85 -12.07
CA GLN A 103 17.42 -35.84 -13.52
C GLN A 103 15.98 -35.83 -14.04
N GLN A 104 15.70 -34.95 -14.99
CA GLN A 104 14.41 -34.95 -15.68
C GLN A 104 14.34 -36.13 -16.65
N VAL A 105 13.34 -37.00 -16.46
CA VAL A 105 13.12 -38.21 -17.26
C VAL A 105 11.79 -38.16 -18.00
N ARG A 106 11.68 -38.94 -19.08
CA ARG A 106 10.45 -39.08 -19.87
C ARG A 106 9.83 -40.45 -19.69
N ALA A 107 8.53 -40.58 -19.98
CA ALA A 107 7.86 -41.87 -19.99
C ALA A 107 8.56 -42.84 -20.94
N GLY A 108 8.78 -44.08 -20.48
CA GLY A 108 9.51 -45.11 -21.23
C GLY A 108 11.04 -45.05 -21.10
N GLN A 109 11.60 -44.03 -20.47
CA GLN A 109 13.04 -43.97 -20.21
C GLN A 109 13.46 -45.01 -19.16
N VAL A 110 14.55 -45.72 -19.43
CA VAL A 110 15.08 -46.73 -18.51
C VAL A 110 15.65 -46.05 -17.27
N LEU A 111 15.10 -46.40 -16.10
CA LEU A 111 15.56 -45.89 -14.81
C LEU A 111 16.57 -46.84 -14.13
N ALA A 112 16.36 -48.15 -14.27
CA ALA A 112 17.25 -49.18 -13.76
C ALA A 112 17.15 -50.42 -14.65
N ARG A 113 18.23 -51.22 -14.70
CA ARG A 113 18.29 -52.49 -15.42
C ARG A 113 18.47 -53.63 -14.44
N ILE A 114 17.59 -54.62 -14.53
CA ILE A 114 17.66 -55.88 -13.78
C ILE A 114 18.36 -56.94 -14.64
N ASP A 115 19.13 -57.83 -14.01
CA ASP A 115 19.73 -58.98 -14.67
C ASP A 115 18.66 -59.90 -15.27
N ASP A 116 18.69 -60.08 -16.59
CA ASP A 116 17.68 -60.82 -17.34
C ASP A 116 18.09 -62.27 -17.66
N ARG A 117 19.28 -62.72 -17.24
CA ARG A 117 19.83 -64.04 -17.62
C ARG A 117 18.90 -65.20 -17.25
N ILE A 118 18.39 -65.22 -16.02
CA ILE A 118 17.47 -66.27 -15.54
C ILE A 118 16.15 -66.22 -16.33
N TYR A 119 15.68 -65.02 -16.66
CA TYR A 119 14.43 -64.85 -17.41
C TYR A 119 14.57 -65.31 -18.86
N ARG A 120 15.70 -64.99 -19.52
CA ARG A 120 16.00 -65.48 -20.87
C ARG A 120 16.11 -67.00 -20.91
N GLN A 121 16.84 -67.60 -19.98
CA GLN A 121 16.96 -69.06 -19.89
C GLN A 121 15.61 -69.75 -19.76
N ARG A 122 14.67 -69.18 -18.99
CA ARG A 122 13.31 -69.72 -18.85
C ARG A 122 12.51 -69.61 -20.15
N VAL A 123 12.65 -68.51 -20.88
CA VAL A 123 12.02 -68.32 -22.19
C VAL A 123 12.57 -69.33 -23.20
N ASP A 124 13.90 -69.49 -23.24
CA ASP A 124 14.57 -70.45 -24.13
C ASP A 124 14.14 -71.89 -23.85
N GLN A 125 14.04 -72.27 -22.56
CA GLN A 125 13.54 -73.59 -22.15
C GLN A 125 12.09 -73.81 -22.58
N ALA A 126 11.22 -72.80 -22.40
CA ALA A 126 9.82 -72.89 -22.80
C ALA A 126 9.68 -73.03 -24.32
N GLN A 127 10.49 -72.30 -25.08
CA GLN A 127 10.51 -72.39 -26.54
C GLN A 127 11.04 -73.75 -27.03
N ALA A 128 12.08 -74.29 -26.40
CA ALA A 128 12.58 -75.63 -26.71
C ALA A 128 11.52 -76.71 -26.45
N ASN A 129 10.80 -76.60 -25.32
CA ASN A 129 9.71 -77.51 -25.00
C ASN A 129 8.57 -77.42 -26.03
N LEU A 130 8.18 -76.21 -26.45
CA LEU A 130 7.16 -76.02 -27.49
C LEU A 130 7.60 -76.64 -28.82
N ASN A 131 8.84 -76.40 -29.25
CA ASN A 131 9.38 -76.95 -30.49
C ASN A 131 9.40 -78.49 -30.45
N SER A 132 9.69 -79.10 -29.30
CA SER A 132 9.65 -80.56 -29.14
C SER A 132 8.25 -81.18 -29.22
N GLN A 133 7.19 -80.39 -28.99
CA GLN A 133 5.79 -80.84 -29.13
C GLN A 133 5.25 -80.70 -30.55
N LEU A 134 5.83 -79.79 -31.34
CA LEU A 134 5.43 -79.52 -32.72
C LEU A 134 6.19 -80.38 -33.74
N ALA A 135 7.31 -80.98 -33.33
CA ALA A 135 8.11 -81.92 -34.12
C ALA A 135 7.54 -83.34 -34.02
#